data_AF-A0A2N2NFQ8-F1
#
_entry.id   AF-A0A2N2NFQ8-F1
#
_cell.length_a   1.000
_cell.length_b   1.000
_cell.length_c   1.000
_cell.angle_alpha   90.00
_cell.angle_beta   90.00
_cell.angle_gamma   90.00
#
_symmetry.space_group_name_H-M   'P 1'
#
loop_
_entity.id
_entity.type
_entity.pdbx_description
1 polymer ?
#
loop_
_entity_poly.entity_id
_entity_poly.type
_entity_poly.pdbx_seq_one_letter_code
_entity_poly.pdbx_strand_id
1 'polypeptide(L)'
;MARVAFILHHGGAGTCGSALSAGISNTAIPYSVDQFFWAKRLAKMGVGPSAPEVRHLTVENLAELIKDGIGNPQYREKAAYLAQKITEEEVYLLPWK
;
A
#
# COMPACT_ATOMS: atom_id res chain seq x y z
N MET A 1 6.05 15.17 -9.51
CA MET A 1 6.30 13.80 -9.00
C MET A 1 6.02 13.76 -7.51
N ALA A 2 5.47 12.66 -6.99
CA ALA A 2 5.32 12.47 -5.54
C ALA A 2 6.71 12.50 -4.88
N ARG A 3 6.85 13.22 -3.76
CA ARG A 3 8.11 13.24 -2.97
C ARG A 3 8.32 11.95 -2.18
N VAL A 4 7.26 11.17 -1.97
CA VAL A 4 7.26 9.91 -1.23
C VAL A 4 7.30 8.76 -2.23
N ALA A 5 8.28 7.86 -2.09
CA ALA A 5 8.49 6.73 -2.99
C ALA A 5 7.75 5.45 -2.57
N PHE A 6 7.50 5.28 -1.26
CA PHE A 6 6.87 4.11 -0.66
C PHE A 6 6.36 4.46 0.73
N ILE A 7 5.25 3.84 1.17
CA ILE A 7 4.67 4.03 2.50
C ILE A 7 4.65 2.70 3.25
N LEU A 8 5.23 2.69 4.46
CA LEU A 8 5.12 1.58 5.40
C LEU A 8 4.32 2.05 6.62
N HIS A 9 3.29 1.31 7.00
CA HIS A 9 2.40 1.70 8.10
C HIS A 9 1.79 0.47 8.81
N HIS A 10 0.90 0.67 9.77
CA HIS A 10 0.32 -0.40 10.58
C HIS A 10 -0.88 -1.12 9.94
N GLY A 11 -1.37 -0.68 8.78
CA GLY A 11 -2.47 -1.35 8.06
C GLY A 11 -3.89 -0.85 8.29
N GLY A 12 -4.11 0.34 8.83
CA GLY A 12 -5.45 0.93 8.88
C GLY A 12 -6.07 1.11 7.48
N ALA A 13 -7.35 0.76 7.33
CA ALA A 13 -8.10 0.80 6.06
C ALA A 13 -7.99 2.16 5.34
N GLY A 14 -8.19 3.26 6.09
CA GLY A 14 -8.12 4.61 5.56
C GLY A 14 -6.75 4.95 5.00
N THR A 15 -5.67 4.58 5.70
CA THR A 15 -4.29 4.82 5.22
C THR A 15 -3.99 3.99 3.97
N CYS A 16 -4.43 2.72 3.92
CA CYS A 16 -4.28 1.88 2.72
C CYS A 16 -4.96 2.53 1.52
N GLY A 17 -6.21 2.96 1.70
CA GLY A 17 -7.00 3.63 0.68
C GLY A 17 -6.38 4.94 0.23
N SER A 18 -6.00 5.83 1.16
CA SER A 18 -5.38 7.11 0.81
C SER A 18 -4.06 6.96 0.05
N ALA A 19 -3.22 5.99 0.41
CA ALA A 19 -1.99 5.72 -0.32
C ALA A 19 -2.27 5.25 -1.75
N LEU A 20 -3.26 4.35 -1.93
CA LEU A 20 -3.70 3.87 -3.23
C LEU A 20 -4.31 4.99 -4.09
N SER A 21 -5.20 5.81 -3.54
CA SER A 21 -5.77 6.96 -4.24
C SER A 21 -4.70 7.99 -4.65
N ALA A 22 -3.63 8.12 -3.88
CA ALA A 22 -2.48 8.96 -4.21
C ALA A 22 -1.53 8.33 -5.25
N GLY A 23 -1.76 7.07 -5.66
CA GLY A 23 -0.89 6.33 -6.58
C GLY A 23 0.46 5.96 -5.97
N ILE A 24 0.54 5.85 -4.64
CA ILE A 24 1.77 5.54 -3.91
C ILE A 24 1.74 4.07 -3.46
N SER A 25 2.77 3.31 -3.82
CA SER A 25 2.97 1.95 -3.34
C SER A 25 3.07 1.92 -1.82
N ASN A 26 2.47 0.90 -1.20
CA ASN A 26 2.47 0.79 0.25
C ASN A 26 2.31 -0.66 0.72
N THR A 27 2.83 -0.89 1.92
CA THR A 27 2.69 -2.15 2.67
C THR A 27 2.34 -1.84 4.12
N ALA A 28 1.68 -2.80 4.76
CA ALA A 28 1.38 -2.76 6.17
C ALA A 28 2.16 -3.81 6.97
N ILE A 29 2.62 -3.44 8.15
CA ILE A 29 3.02 -4.33 9.23
C ILE A 29 1.84 -4.40 10.21
N PRO A 30 0.96 -5.41 10.10
CA PRO A 30 -0.26 -5.46 10.89
C PRO A 30 -0.01 -5.95 12.31
N TYR A 31 -0.72 -5.35 13.27
CA TYR A 31 -0.71 -5.76 14.67
C TYR A 31 -2.06 -6.33 15.14
N SER A 32 -3.19 -5.78 14.68
CA SER A 32 -4.51 -6.16 15.20
C SER A 32 -5.66 -6.01 14.18
N VAL A 33 -6.78 -6.68 14.47
CA VAL A 33 -8.08 -6.49 13.81
C VAL A 33 -8.00 -6.69 12.29
N ASP A 34 -8.45 -5.70 11.51
CA ASP A 34 -8.58 -5.72 10.05
C ASP A 34 -7.26 -5.40 9.35
N GLN A 35 -6.22 -4.99 10.09
CA GLN A 35 -4.91 -4.67 9.53
C GLN A 35 -4.31 -5.87 8.79
N PHE A 36 -4.53 -7.09 9.29
CA PHE A 36 -4.07 -8.33 8.63
C PHE A 36 -4.76 -8.55 7.28
N PHE A 37 -6.05 -8.20 7.17
CA PHE A 37 -6.78 -8.27 5.92
C PHE A 37 -6.19 -7.29 4.91
N TRP A 38 -5.97 -6.04 5.31
CA TRP A 38 -5.42 -5.01 4.44
C TRP A 38 -3.97 -5.29 4.02
N ALA A 39 -3.11 -5.75 4.93
CA ALA A 39 -1.75 -6.17 4.61
C ALA A 39 -1.73 -7.25 3.53
N LYS A 40 -2.56 -8.29 3.68
CA LYS A 40 -2.73 -9.35 2.66
C LYS A 40 -3.31 -8.81 1.36
N ARG A 41 -4.24 -7.86 1.42
CA ARG A 41 -4.87 -7.27 0.24
C ARG A 41 -3.87 -6.46 -0.57
N LEU A 42 -3.05 -5.62 0.06
CA LEU A 42 -1.99 -4.84 -0.57
C LEU A 42 -0.98 -5.74 -1.28
N ALA A 43 -0.46 -6.75 -0.58
CA ALA A 43 0.46 -7.72 -1.17
C ALA A 43 -0.16 -8.46 -2.37
N LYS A 44 -1.42 -8.93 -2.23
CA LYS A 44 -2.15 -9.62 -3.31
C LYS A 44 -2.42 -8.72 -4.52
N MET A 45 -2.62 -7.41 -4.31
CA MET A 45 -2.78 -6.44 -5.40
C MET A 45 -1.47 -6.11 -6.11
N GLY A 46 -0.31 -6.47 -5.52
CA GLY A 46 1.00 -6.17 -6.07
C GLY A 46 1.36 -4.69 -5.98
N VAL A 47 0.93 -4.00 -4.92
CA VAL A 47 1.22 -2.57 -4.68
C VAL A 47 2.29 -2.34 -3.61
N GLY A 48 2.88 -3.41 -3.10
CA GLY A 48 3.94 -3.39 -2.11
C GLY A 48 4.34 -4.82 -1.72
N PRO A 49 5.49 -5.00 -1.08
CA PRO A 49 5.95 -6.30 -0.61
C PRO A 49 5.05 -6.89 0.48
N SER A 50 5.13 -8.21 0.69
CA SER A 50 4.56 -8.83 1.88
C SER A 50 5.45 -8.55 3.08
N ALA A 51 4.89 -7.99 4.15
CA ALA A 51 5.61 -7.78 5.39
C ALA A 51 5.64 -9.06 6.25
N PRO A 52 6.71 -9.27 7.05
CA PRO A 52 6.70 -10.26 8.10
C PRO A 52 5.70 -9.88 9.20
N GLU A 53 5.28 -10.89 9.97
CA GLU A 53 4.51 -10.65 11.20
C GLU A 53 5.36 -9.85 12.21
N VAL A 54 4.70 -9.01 13.03
CA VAL A 54 5.39 -8.12 14.00
C VAL A 54 6.38 -8.88 14.90
N ARG A 55 6.01 -10.08 15.37
CA ARG A 55 6.87 -10.93 16.21
C ARG A 55 8.14 -11.46 15.53
N HIS A 56 8.20 -11.38 14.20
CA HIS A 56 9.34 -11.81 13.39
C HIS A 56 10.08 -10.63 12.75
N LEU A 57 9.74 -9.38 13.10
CA LEU A 57 10.47 -8.22 12.61
C LEU A 57 11.88 -8.19 13.17
N THR A 58 12.83 -7.96 12.28
CA THR A 58 14.21 -7.64 12.62
C THR A 58 14.61 -6.38 11.86
N VAL A 59 15.74 -5.78 12.25
CA VAL A 59 16.26 -4.61 11.53
C VAL A 59 16.58 -4.96 10.08
N GLU A 60 17.10 -6.16 9.86
CA GLU A 60 17.54 -6.65 8.55
C GLU A 60 16.34 -6.86 7.62
N ASN A 61 15.31 -7.59 8.07
CA ASN A 61 14.15 -7.84 7.21
C ASN A 61 13.30 -6.58 6.98
N LEU A 62 13.27 -5.66 7.94
CA LEU A 62 12.63 -4.36 7.77
C LEU A 62 13.38 -3.50 6.75
N ALA A 63 14.72 -3.48 6.80
CA ALA A 63 15.54 -2.75 5.84
C ALA A 63 15.36 -3.30 4.42
N GLU A 64 15.35 -4.62 4.25
CA GLU A 64 15.11 -5.24 2.94
C GLU A 64 13.68 -4.99 2.44
N LEU A 65 12.67 -5.04 3.31
CA LEU A 65 11.29 -4.68 2.96
C LEU A 65 11.19 -3.25 2.41
N ILE A 66 11.86 -2.29 3.06
CA ILE A 66 11.86 -0.88 2.62
C ILE A 66 12.61 -0.73 1.30
N LYS A 67 13.77 -1.37 1.13
CA LYS A 67 14.54 -1.34 -0.12
C LYS A 67 13.74 -1.90 -1.28
N ASP A 68 13.07 -3.04 -1.09
CA ASP A 68 12.21 -3.65 -2.12
C ASP A 68 11.02 -2.75 -2.45
N GLY A 69 10.32 -2.23 -1.44
CA GLY A 69 9.20 -1.32 -1.62
C GLY A 69 9.53 -0.04 -2.42
N ILE A 70 10.75 0.49 -2.25
CA ILE A 70 11.25 1.66 -3.00
C ILE A 70 11.79 1.26 -4.37
N GLY A 71 12.49 0.12 -4.46
CA GLY A 71 13.30 -0.29 -5.60
C GLY A 71 12.52 -1.00 -6.70
N ASN A 72 11.41 -1.65 -6.38
CA ASN A 72 10.62 -2.40 -7.36
C ASN A 72 9.62 -1.48 -8.11
N PRO A 73 9.83 -1.20 -9.41
CA PRO A 73 8.97 -0.29 -10.16
C PRO A 73 7.54 -0.81 -10.35
N GLN A 74 7.34 -2.14 -10.32
CA GLN A 74 6.04 -2.75 -10.54
C GLN A 74 5.02 -2.32 -9.48
N TYR A 75 5.46 -2.13 -8.22
CA TYR A 75 4.58 -1.66 -7.16
C TYR A 75 4.05 -0.26 -7.43
N ARG A 76 4.91 0.65 -7.92
CA ARG A 76 4.53 2.02 -8.25
C ARG A 76 3.62 2.07 -9.48
N GLU A 77 3.95 1.30 -10.51
CA GLU A 77 3.12 1.18 -11.72
C GLU A 77 1.72 0.66 -11.38
N LYS A 78 1.65 -0.36 -10.52
CA LYS A 78 0.37 -0.92 -10.08
C LYS A 78 -0.42 0.04 -9.21
N ALA A 79 0.23 0.74 -8.29
CA ALA A 79 -0.42 1.77 -7.47
C ALA A 79 -0.96 2.92 -8.33
N ALA A 80 -0.19 3.40 -9.31
CA ALA A 80 -0.62 4.44 -10.25
C ALA A 80 -1.80 3.99 -11.11
N TYR A 81 -1.78 2.74 -11.61
CA TYR A 81 -2.90 2.15 -12.34
C TYR A 81 -4.17 2.09 -11.47
N LEU A 82 -4.06 1.64 -10.22
CA LEU A 82 -5.21 1.57 -9.31
C LEU A 82 -5.73 2.97 -8.94
N ALA A 83 -4.87 3.96 -8.75
CA ALA A 83 -5.28 5.34 -8.51
C ALA A 83 -6.19 5.86 -9.64
N GLN A 84 -5.82 5.61 -10.90
CA GLN A 84 -6.64 5.97 -12.06
C GLN A 84 -8.02 5.31 -11.99
N LYS A 85 -8.09 4.03 -11.62
CA LYS A 85 -9.36 3.30 -11.47
C LYS A 85 -10.22 3.81 -10.31
N ILE A 86 -9.61 4.14 -9.18
CA ILE A 86 -10.31 4.73 -8.05
C ILE A 86 -10.89 6.10 -8.44
N THR A 87 -10.13 6.93 -9.16
CA THR A 87 -10.63 8.23 -9.65
C THR A 87 -11.76 8.07 -10.66
N GLU A 88 -11.67 7.12 -11.59
CA GLU A 88 -12.76 6.78 -12.51
C GLU A 88 -14.04 6.39 -11.74
N GLU A 89 -13.93 5.48 -10.76
CA GLU A 89 -15.06 5.04 -9.93
C GLU A 89 -15.64 6.18 -9.08
N GLU A 90 -14.81 7.01 -8.46
CA GLU A 90 -15.27 8.20 -7.74
C GLU A 90 -16.09 9.09 -8.69
N VAL A 91 -15.64 9.34 -9.91
CA VAL A 91 -16.38 10.13 -10.90
C VAL A 91 -17.75 9.52 -11.23
N TYR A 92 -17.86 8.19 -11.36
CA TYR A 92 -19.14 7.51 -11.59
C TYR A 92 -20.10 7.53 -10.39
N LEU A 93 -19.57 7.63 -9.17
CA LEU A 93 -20.34 7.70 -7.93
C LEU A 93 -20.75 9.14 -7.55
N LEU A 94 -20.48 10.13 -8.39
CA LEU A 94 -20.88 11.52 -8.22
C LEU A 94 -22.14 11.98 -8.99
N PRO A 95 -23.31 11.28 -8.99
CA PRO A 95 -24.56 11.93 -9.37
C PRO A 95 -25.10 12.88 -8.28
N TRP A 96 -24.48 12.96 -7.10
CA TRP A 96 -25.00 13.69 -5.93
C TRP A 96 -23.97 14.51 -5.14
N LYS A 97 -22.92 15.05 -5.79
CA LYS A 97 -22.19 16.22 -5.25
C LYS A 97 -22.49 17.45 -6.09
#